data_AF-A0A2T7A380-F1
#
_entry.id   AF-A0A2T7A380-F1
#
_cell.length_a   1.000
_cell.length_b   1.000
_cell.length_c   1.000
_cell.angle_alpha   90.00
_cell.angle_beta   90.00
_cell.angle_gamma   90.00
#
_symmetry.space_group_name_H-M   'P 1'
#
loop_
_entity.id
_entity.type
_entity.pdbx_description
1 polymer ?
#
loop_
_entity_poly.entity_id
_entity_poly.type
_entity_poly.pdbx_seq_one_letter_code
_entity_poly.pdbx_strand_id
1 'polypeptide(L)'
;MTFQRHHGLAILLDKLPIRTQLKKPIVVPESKPLLADAIALECCSYEALPNASTPSRDATISNVMRYLHADTLIFYAPTTPEGQRDPNKKTLRELQVEEAEPVVKWLTTVLWPGTKIEYSTTTEI
;
A
#
# COMPACT_ATOMS: atom_id res chain seq x y z
N MET A 1 -26.71 -20.10 19.87
CA MET A 1 -26.38 -18.66 19.84
C MET A 1 -24.92 -18.50 20.23
N THR A 2 -24.03 -18.24 19.29
CA THR A 2 -22.59 -18.12 19.53
C THR A 2 -22.27 -16.64 19.76
N PHE A 3 -21.96 -16.28 21.00
CA PHE A 3 -21.53 -14.93 21.37
C PHE A 3 -20.02 -14.86 21.21
N GLN A 4 -19.52 -14.37 20.06
CA GLN A 4 -18.09 -14.09 19.91
C GLN A 4 -17.78 -12.79 20.65
N ARG A 5 -17.18 -12.89 21.85
CA ARG A 5 -16.50 -11.74 22.47
C ARG A 5 -15.29 -11.40 21.59
N HIS A 6 -15.36 -10.30 20.87
CA HIS A 6 -14.20 -9.75 20.19
C HIS A 6 -13.40 -8.94 21.22
N HIS A 7 -12.18 -9.38 21.53
CA HIS A 7 -11.19 -8.67 22.35
C HIS A 7 -10.68 -7.44 21.58
N GLY A 8 -11.40 -6.32 21.68
CA GLY A 8 -11.15 -5.13 20.87
C GLY A 8 -11.76 -3.85 21.46
N LEU A 9 -11.23 -2.72 21.05
CA LEU A 9 -11.69 -1.38 21.39
C LEU A 9 -12.91 -1.02 20.54
N ALA A 10 -13.99 -0.57 21.19
CA ALA A 10 -15.17 -0.03 20.54
C ALA A 10 -15.13 1.49 20.58
N ILE A 11 -15.49 2.12 19.47
CA ILE A 11 -15.54 3.58 19.36
C ILE A 11 -16.98 4.03 19.61
N LEU A 12 -17.17 4.92 20.59
CA LEU A 12 -18.47 5.40 21.01
C LEU A 12 -18.66 6.85 20.54
N LEU A 13 -19.80 7.13 19.91
CA LEU A 13 -20.30 8.47 19.66
C LEU A 13 -21.53 8.68 20.55
N ASP A 14 -21.49 9.67 21.44
CA ASP A 14 -22.58 9.93 22.41
C ASP A 14 -23.06 8.66 23.14
N LYS A 15 -22.11 7.79 23.52
CA LYS A 15 -22.32 6.50 24.22
C LYS A 15 -22.84 5.36 23.34
N LEU A 16 -23.10 5.58 22.05
CA LEU A 16 -23.50 4.54 21.12
C LEU A 16 -22.30 4.06 20.29
N PRO A 17 -22.13 2.74 20.11
CA PRO A 17 -21.04 2.23 19.30
C PRO A 17 -21.24 2.61 17.84
N ILE A 18 -20.19 3.20 17.24
CA ILE A 18 -20.15 3.47 15.81
C ILE A 18 -20.24 2.14 15.05
N ARG A 19 -20.98 2.17 13.95
CA ARG A 19 -21.24 0.99 13.13
C ARG A 19 -20.65 1.18 11.74
N THR A 20 -20.26 0.08 11.15
CA THR A 20 -19.93 0.00 9.72
C THR A 20 -21.18 0.25 8.87
N GLN A 21 -20.99 0.49 7.57
CA GLN A 21 -22.09 0.58 6.59
C GLN A 21 -22.99 -0.67 6.58
N LEU A 22 -22.49 -1.82 7.06
CA LEU A 22 -23.23 -3.07 7.22
C LEU A 22 -23.99 -3.17 8.57
N LYS A 23 -24.13 -2.07 9.31
CA LYS A 23 -24.77 -1.98 10.63
C LYS A 23 -24.14 -2.85 11.72
N LYS A 24 -22.92 -3.36 11.51
CA LYS A 24 -22.14 -4.09 12.52
C LYS A 24 -21.27 -3.11 13.33
N PRO A 25 -21.12 -3.27 14.66
CA PRO A 25 -20.22 -2.43 15.44
C PRO A 25 -18.79 -2.47 14.88
N ILE A 26 -18.14 -1.30 14.78
CA ILE A 26 -16.72 -1.24 14.45
C ILE A 26 -15.92 -1.69 15.68
N VAL A 27 -15.00 -2.64 15.49
CA VAL A 27 -14.13 -3.15 16.56
C VAL A 27 -12.69 -3.02 16.10
N VAL A 28 -11.92 -2.23 16.84
CA VAL A 28 -10.49 -2.04 16.61
C VAL A 28 -9.70 -3.04 17.45
N PRO A 29 -8.67 -3.72 16.92
CA PRO A 29 -7.84 -4.61 17.72
C PRO A 29 -7.16 -3.88 18.89
N GLU A 30 -7.06 -4.51 20.06
CA GLU A 30 -6.38 -3.94 21.24
C GLU A 30 -4.89 -3.63 20.98
N SER A 31 -4.27 -4.30 20.00
CA SER A 31 -2.89 -4.04 19.58
C SER A 31 -2.70 -2.71 18.82
N LYS A 32 -3.78 -2.00 18.47
CA LYS A 32 -3.73 -0.75 17.70
C LYS A 32 -4.58 0.35 18.38
N PRO A 33 -4.24 0.78 19.60
CA PRO A 33 -5.02 1.81 20.30
C PRO A 33 -5.00 3.16 19.57
N LEU A 34 -3.86 3.53 18.96
CA LEU A 34 -3.75 4.76 18.17
C LEU A 34 -4.70 4.81 16.97
N LEU A 35 -5.07 3.64 16.41
CA LEU A 35 -6.07 3.58 15.35
C LEU A 35 -7.46 3.90 15.89
N ALA A 36 -7.79 3.45 17.10
CA ALA A 36 -9.05 3.78 17.75
C ALA A 36 -9.14 5.28 18.05
N ASP A 37 -8.06 5.87 18.57
CA ASP A 37 -7.98 7.31 18.86
C ASP A 37 -8.11 8.15 17.58
N ALA A 38 -7.41 7.78 16.50
CA ALA A 38 -7.49 8.49 15.22
C ALA A 38 -8.91 8.47 14.64
N ILE A 39 -9.58 7.32 14.66
CA ILE A 39 -10.97 7.21 14.17
C ILE A 39 -11.92 8.03 15.06
N ALA A 40 -11.73 8.03 16.39
CA ALA A 40 -12.54 8.84 17.29
C ALA A 40 -12.40 10.34 16.98
N LEU A 41 -11.16 10.83 16.78
CA LEU A 41 -10.88 12.22 16.39
C LEU A 41 -11.52 12.60 15.06
N GLU A 42 -11.38 11.75 14.04
CA GLU A 42 -12.00 11.99 12.73
C GLU A 42 -13.52 12.09 12.85
N CYS A 43 -14.15 11.15 13.57
CA CYS A 43 -15.60 11.14 13.80
C CYS A 43 -16.09 12.37 14.56
N CYS A 44 -15.31 12.92 15.49
CA CYS A 44 -15.62 14.18 16.17
C CYS A 44 -15.61 15.40 15.24
N SER A 45 -14.91 15.31 14.10
CA SER A 45 -14.69 16.41 13.17
C SER A 45 -15.50 16.32 11.86
N TYR A 46 -16.25 15.23 11.63
CA TYR A 46 -16.74 14.87 10.31
C TYR A 46 -18.09 15.49 9.92
N GLU A 47 -18.20 15.90 8.65
CA GLU A 47 -19.46 16.15 7.92
C GLU A 47 -19.65 15.08 6.82
N ALA A 48 -20.87 14.57 6.66
CA ALA A 48 -21.12 13.36 5.87
C ALA A 48 -20.99 13.51 4.35
N LEU A 49 -20.13 12.71 3.71
CA LEU A 49 -20.12 12.48 2.26
C LEU A 49 -20.92 11.21 1.90
N PRO A 50 -22.01 11.32 1.12
CA PRO A 50 -22.86 10.18 0.79
C PRO A 50 -22.33 9.47 -0.46
N ASN A 51 -21.55 8.37 -0.33
CA ASN A 51 -21.52 7.21 -1.28
C ASN A 51 -20.23 6.35 -1.29
N ALA A 52 -19.27 6.48 -0.35
CA ALA A 52 -18.06 5.67 -0.42
C ALA A 52 -18.36 4.15 -0.26
N SER A 53 -18.22 3.38 -1.34
CA SER A 53 -18.29 1.92 -1.31
C SER A 53 -16.90 1.33 -1.07
N THR A 54 -16.80 0.36 -0.16
CA THR A 54 -15.53 -0.31 0.14
C THR A 54 -15.35 -1.51 -0.79
N PRO A 55 -14.23 -1.62 -1.53
CA PRO A 55 -13.98 -2.79 -2.37
C PRO A 55 -13.80 -4.05 -1.50
N SER A 56 -14.16 -5.20 -2.06
CA SER A 56 -13.91 -6.49 -1.40
C SER A 56 -12.40 -6.74 -1.26
N ARG A 57 -12.00 -7.61 -0.33
CA ARG A 57 -10.60 -8.00 -0.13
C ARG A 57 -9.95 -8.48 -1.43
N ASP A 58 -10.67 -9.30 -2.20
CA ASP A 58 -10.15 -9.85 -3.46
C ASP A 58 -9.98 -8.76 -4.52
N ALA A 59 -10.89 -7.78 -4.58
CA ALA A 59 -10.75 -6.62 -5.45
C ALA A 59 -9.56 -5.75 -5.03
N THR A 60 -9.34 -5.56 -3.73
CA THR A 60 -8.15 -4.86 -3.21
C THR A 60 -6.87 -5.60 -3.58
N ILE A 61 -6.81 -6.92 -3.37
CA ILE A 61 -5.64 -7.74 -3.74
C ILE A 61 -5.39 -7.64 -5.25
N SER A 62 -6.43 -7.78 -6.08
CA SER A 62 -6.31 -7.65 -7.54
C SER A 62 -5.76 -6.29 -7.94
N ASN A 63 -6.24 -5.21 -7.32
CA ASN A 63 -5.78 -3.86 -7.62
C ASN A 63 -4.32 -3.66 -7.18
N VAL A 64 -3.96 -4.08 -5.97
CA VAL A 64 -2.57 -4.01 -5.47
C VAL A 64 -1.63 -4.80 -6.37
N MET A 65 -2.02 -6.01 -6.79
CA MET A 65 -1.19 -6.83 -7.69
C MET A 65 -1.01 -6.18 -9.07
N ARG A 66 -2.00 -5.43 -9.58
CA ARG A 66 -1.83 -4.68 -10.85
C ARG A 66 -0.79 -3.57 -10.71
N TYR A 67 -0.79 -2.85 -9.58
CA TYR A 67 0.24 -1.85 -9.32
C TYR A 67 1.63 -2.48 -9.20
N LEU A 68 1.73 -3.65 -8.57
CA LEU A 68 3.00 -4.37 -8.46
C LEU A 68 3.57 -4.78 -9.84
N HIS A 69 2.71 -5.08 -10.84
CA HIS A 69 3.16 -5.44 -12.20
C HIS A 69 3.69 -4.24 -13.02
N ALA A 70 3.39 -3.01 -12.60
CA ALA A 70 3.86 -1.79 -13.25
C ALA A 70 4.59 -0.87 -12.24
N ASP A 71 5.22 -1.48 -11.23
CA ASP A 71 5.87 -0.76 -10.16
C ASP A 71 7.09 0.03 -10.68
N THR A 72 7.35 1.18 -10.07
CA THR A 72 8.49 2.03 -10.42
C THR A 72 9.83 1.34 -10.15
N LEU A 73 9.86 0.34 -9.27
CA LEU A 73 11.04 -0.49 -9.01
C LEU A 73 11.36 -1.50 -10.11
N ILE A 74 10.39 -1.85 -10.97
CA ILE A 74 10.55 -2.89 -12.02
C ILE A 74 10.56 -2.34 -13.45
N PHE A 75 10.12 -1.10 -13.64
CA PHE A 75 10.02 -0.47 -14.97
C PHE A 75 11.01 0.70 -15.10
N TYR A 76 12.18 0.44 -15.70
CA TYR A 76 13.23 1.44 -15.86
C TYR A 76 13.19 2.13 -17.23
N ALA A 77 13.80 3.32 -17.28
CA ALA A 77 14.05 4.02 -18.53
C ALA A 77 14.92 3.16 -19.48
N PRO A 78 14.76 3.33 -20.81
CA PRO A 78 15.59 2.64 -21.78
C PRO A 78 17.05 3.08 -21.67
N THR A 79 17.96 2.27 -22.21
CA THR A 79 19.38 2.59 -22.25
C THR A 79 19.63 3.83 -23.12
N THR A 80 20.34 4.81 -22.58
CA THR A 80 20.73 6.00 -23.35
C THR A 80 21.76 5.59 -24.43
N PRO A 81 21.55 5.92 -25.71
CA PRO A 81 22.52 5.64 -26.77
C PRO A 81 23.87 6.30 -26.50
N GLU A 82 24.98 5.65 -26.88
CA GLU A 82 26.33 6.15 -26.61
C GLU A 82 26.56 7.58 -27.13
N GLY A 83 26.03 7.92 -28.30
CA GLY A 83 26.17 9.26 -28.89
C GLY A 83 25.44 10.38 -28.15
N GLN A 84 24.52 10.06 -27.24
CA GLN A 84 23.77 11.00 -26.40
C GLN A 84 24.21 10.96 -24.94
N ARG A 85 25.17 10.09 -24.59
CA ARG A 85 25.65 9.91 -23.23
C ARG A 85 26.64 11.02 -22.89
N ASP A 86 26.38 11.73 -21.81
CA ASP A 86 27.38 12.62 -21.19
C ASP A 86 28.33 11.75 -20.35
N PRO A 87 29.63 11.67 -20.68
CA PRO A 87 30.59 10.83 -19.96
C PRO A 87 30.79 11.26 -18.50
N ASN A 88 30.43 12.50 -18.14
CA ASN A 88 30.59 13.01 -16.77
C ASN A 88 29.33 12.84 -15.91
N LYS A 89 28.25 12.26 -16.45
CA LYS A 89 26.97 12.13 -15.72
C LYS A 89 26.39 10.73 -15.84
N LYS A 90 25.76 10.28 -14.75
CA LYS A 90 24.93 9.08 -14.75
C LYS A 90 23.67 9.34 -15.58
N THR A 91 23.28 8.37 -16.38
CA THR A 91 22.01 8.36 -17.09
C THR A 91 20.85 8.20 -16.12
N LEU A 92 19.63 8.59 -16.53
CA LEU A 92 18.43 8.39 -15.72
C LEU A 92 18.26 6.92 -15.31
N ARG A 93 18.53 5.99 -16.24
CA ARG A 93 18.45 4.55 -15.96
C ARG A 93 19.44 4.12 -14.88
N GLU A 94 20.68 4.60 -14.94
CA GLU A 94 21.70 4.28 -13.93
C GLU A 94 21.29 4.79 -12.54
N LEU A 95 20.74 6.00 -12.46
CA LEU A 95 20.20 6.54 -11.21
C LEU A 95 19.01 5.72 -10.69
N GLN A 96 18.08 5.33 -11.57
CA GLN A 96 16.94 4.51 -11.18
C GLN A 96 17.36 3.13 -10.63
N VAL A 97 18.34 2.48 -11.27
CA VAL A 97 18.87 1.18 -10.82
C VAL A 97 19.56 1.34 -9.47
N GLU A 98 20.41 2.35 -9.32
CA GLU A 98 21.15 2.62 -8.08
C GLU A 98 20.22 2.89 -6.89
N GLU A 99 19.16 3.68 -7.07
CA GLU A 99 18.20 4.00 -6.01
C GLU A 99 17.26 2.82 -5.69
N ALA A 100 16.92 2.00 -6.69
CA ALA A 100 16.03 0.85 -6.52
C ALA A 100 16.73 -0.36 -5.91
N GLU A 101 18.04 -0.54 -6.14
CA GLU A 101 18.85 -1.66 -5.65
C GLU A 101 18.67 -1.93 -4.13
N PRO A 102 18.80 -0.94 -3.23
CA PRO A 102 18.64 -1.20 -1.80
C PRO A 102 17.23 -1.68 -1.44
N VAL A 103 16.21 -1.17 -2.13
CA VAL A 103 14.81 -1.57 -1.90
C VAL A 103 14.58 -3.00 -2.38
N VAL A 104 15.00 -3.33 -3.60
CA VAL A 104 14.90 -4.69 -4.16
C VAL A 104 15.67 -5.70 -3.32
N LYS A 105 16.87 -5.34 -2.85
CA LYS A 105 17.66 -6.17 -1.95
C LYS A 105 16.91 -6.44 -0.64
N TRP A 106 16.31 -5.41 -0.03
CA TRP A 106 15.53 -5.60 1.18
C TRP A 106 14.30 -6.49 0.93
N LEU A 107 13.56 -6.24 -0.16
CA LEU A 107 12.39 -7.04 -0.54
C LEU A 107 12.77 -8.52 -0.71
N THR A 108 13.83 -8.83 -1.44
CA THR A 108 14.24 -10.21 -1.76
C THR A 108 14.95 -10.94 -0.61
N THR A 109 15.35 -10.23 0.45
CA THR A 109 16.01 -10.83 1.63
C THR A 109 15.08 -10.93 2.84
N VAL A 110 14.19 -9.96 3.04
CA VAL A 110 13.34 -9.85 4.24
C VAL A 110 11.89 -10.20 3.95
N LEU A 111 11.30 -9.60 2.91
CA LEU A 111 9.87 -9.71 2.67
C LEU A 111 9.51 -10.95 1.82
N TRP A 112 10.29 -11.22 0.79
CA TRP A 112 10.10 -12.27 -0.21
C TRP A 112 11.41 -13.06 -0.43
N PRO A 113 11.88 -13.80 0.59
CA PRO A 113 13.12 -14.55 0.51
C PRO A 113 13.08 -15.57 -0.63
N GLY A 114 14.10 -15.52 -1.51
CA GLY A 114 14.25 -16.44 -2.63
C GLY A 114 13.51 -16.03 -3.91
N THR A 115 12.83 -14.88 -3.92
CA THR A 115 12.23 -14.32 -5.15
C THR A 115 13.26 -13.56 -5.97
N LYS A 116 13.24 -13.75 -7.30
CA LYS A 116 13.99 -12.93 -8.25
C LYS A 116 13.04 -11.89 -8.85
N ILE A 117 13.36 -10.62 -8.66
CA ILE A 117 12.62 -9.51 -9.29
C ILE A 117 13.31 -9.20 -10.62
N GLU A 118 12.57 -9.37 -11.71
CA GLU A 118 13.07 -9.06 -13.05
C GLU A 118 12.61 -7.66 -13.47
N TYR A 119 13.53 -6.93 -14.09
CA TYR A 119 13.26 -5.58 -14.58
C TYR A 119 12.87 -5.65 -16.04
N SER A 120 11.82 -4.94 -16.43
CA SER A 120 11.46 -4.81 -17.84
C SER A 120 12.47 -3.89 -18.51
N THR A 121 13.46 -4.47 -19.20
CA THR A 121 14.27 -3.70 -20.14
C THR A 121 13.50 -3.60 -21.44
N THR A 122 12.90 -2.44 -21.72
CA THR A 122 12.44 -2.13 -23.08
C THR A 122 13.69 -1.98 -23.95
N THR A 123 14.17 -3.10 -24.47
CA THR A 123 15.02 -3.14 -25.65
C THR A 123 14.09 -2.97 -26.84
N GLU A 124 14.44 -2.08 -27.77
CA GLU A 124 13.72 -1.74 -29.02
C GLU A 124 12.71 -0.58 -28.95
N ILE A 125 13.18 0.58 -29.40
CA ILE A 125 12.49 1.44 -30.38
C ILE A 125 13.49 1.67 -31.51
#